data_AF-A0A5J6N832-F1
#
_entry.id   AF-A0A5J6N832-F1
#
_cell.length_a   1.000
_cell.length_b   1.000
_cell.length_c   1.000
_cell.angle_alpha   90.00
_cell.angle_beta   90.00
_cell.angle_gamma   90.00
#
_symmetry.space_group_name_H-M   'P 1'
#
loop_
_entity.id
_entity.type
_entity.pdbx_description
1 polymer ?
#
loop_
_entity_poly.entity_id
_entity_poly.type
_entity_poly.pdbx_seq_one_letter_code
_entity_poly.pdbx_strand_id
1 'polypeptide(L)'
;MSESKIHGPARKSGPDLALAPTEEERAANLVRMNMAAAALAARGHFPVIGVNVALPVLQAAGLDDKHPLMMAISLAVTGRCDAGLQIGRSPGADREIARLRELGRPIYVRLEDVPDPDAG
;
A
#
# COMPACT_ATOMS: atom_id res chain seq x y z
N MET A 1 -6.95 -28.49 -40.44
CA MET A 1 -7.14 -28.88 -39.03
C MET A 1 -6.07 -28.16 -38.23
N SER A 2 -6.34 -26.96 -37.71
CA SER A 2 -7.15 -26.67 -36.51
C SER A 2 -6.47 -27.12 -35.22
N GLU A 3 -5.79 -26.13 -34.62
CA GLU A 3 -5.59 -25.88 -33.19
C GLU A 3 -4.75 -26.85 -32.34
N SER A 4 -3.49 -26.43 -32.13
CA SER A 4 -2.66 -26.87 -31.02
C SER A 4 -3.05 -26.09 -29.76
N LYS A 5 -3.64 -26.79 -28.78
CA LYS A 5 -3.94 -26.24 -27.46
C LYS A 5 -2.71 -26.39 -26.58
N ILE A 6 -2.03 -25.29 -26.27
CA ILE A 6 -1.08 -25.21 -25.17
C ILE A 6 -1.73 -24.45 -24.02
N HIS A 7 -2.09 -25.19 -22.97
CA HIS A 7 -2.34 -24.61 -21.66
C HIS A 7 -0.97 -24.32 -21.01
N GLY A 8 -0.56 -23.06 -21.04
CA GLY A 8 0.58 -22.55 -20.28
C GLY A 8 0.09 -21.80 -19.05
N PRO A 9 0.80 -21.85 -17.91
CA PRO A 9 0.27 -21.40 -16.64
C PRO A 9 0.08 -19.88 -16.63
N ALA A 10 -1.09 -19.43 -16.19
CA ALA A 10 -1.25 -18.05 -15.75
C ALA A 10 -0.20 -17.80 -14.66
N ARG A 11 0.78 -16.92 -14.94
CA ARG A 11 1.72 -16.45 -13.92
C ARG A 11 0.89 -15.85 -12.78
N LYS A 12 1.04 -16.42 -11.59
CA LYS A 12 0.60 -15.82 -10.33
C LYS A 12 1.24 -14.42 -10.24
N SER A 13 0.42 -13.38 -10.37
CA SER A 13 0.66 -12.12 -9.69
C SER A 13 0.95 -12.43 -8.22
N GLY A 14 1.99 -11.83 -7.66
CA GLY A 14 2.35 -11.99 -6.26
C GLY A 14 1.20 -11.59 -5.33
N PRO A 15 1.26 -11.98 -4.05
CA PRO A 15 0.16 -11.74 -3.12
C PRO A 15 -0.09 -10.24 -2.98
N ASP A 16 -1.32 -9.90 -3.29
CA ASP A 16 -1.93 -8.60 -3.10
C ASP A 16 -1.84 -8.21 -1.63
N LEU A 17 -1.16 -7.10 -1.33
CA LEU A 17 -0.98 -6.64 0.05
C LEU A 17 -2.32 -6.36 0.78
N ALA A 18 -3.41 -6.08 0.05
CA ALA A 18 -4.74 -5.76 0.59
C ALA A 18 -5.82 -6.82 0.28
N LEU A 19 -5.59 -7.74 -0.67
CA LEU A 19 -6.40 -8.96 -0.91
C LEU A 19 -5.64 -10.23 -0.53
N ALA A 20 -4.85 -10.18 0.54
CA ALA A 20 -4.35 -11.39 1.17
C ALA A 20 -5.57 -12.28 1.51
N PRO A 21 -5.68 -13.50 0.93
CA PRO A 21 -6.86 -14.36 1.10
C PRO A 21 -7.13 -14.74 2.56
N THR A 22 -6.12 -14.69 3.43
CA THR A 22 -6.29 -14.93 4.86
C THR A 22 -6.00 -13.69 5.70
N GLU A 23 -6.62 -13.66 6.88
CA GLU A 23 -6.34 -12.66 7.91
C GLU A 23 -4.87 -12.69 8.36
N GLU A 24 -4.25 -13.87 8.36
CA GLU A 24 -2.83 -14.07 8.69
C GLU A 24 -1.91 -13.40 7.67
N GLU A 25 -2.21 -13.54 6.38
CA GLU A 25 -1.45 -12.87 5.32
C GLU A 25 -1.64 -11.36 5.37
N ARG A 26 -2.86 -10.86 5.68
CA ARG A 26 -3.11 -9.43 5.90
C ARG A 26 -2.31 -8.91 7.09
N ALA A 27 -2.28 -9.66 8.19
CA ALA A 27 -1.47 -9.32 9.36
C ALA A 27 0.02 -9.30 9.03
N ALA A 28 0.52 -10.28 8.28
CA ALA A 28 1.91 -10.32 7.84
C ALA A 28 2.27 -9.14 6.93
N ASN A 29 1.35 -8.73 6.05
CA ASN A 29 1.51 -7.55 5.19
C ASN A 29 1.57 -6.27 6.03
N LEU A 30 0.69 -6.15 7.03
CA LEU A 30 0.66 -5.03 7.97
C LEU A 30 1.96 -4.92 8.77
N VAL A 31 2.48 -6.05 9.26
CA VAL A 31 3.79 -6.10 9.92
C VAL A 31 4.89 -5.57 9.01
N ARG A 32 4.95 -6.01 7.74
CA ARG A 32 5.97 -5.50 6.80
C ARG A 32 5.86 -4.00 6.55
N MET A 33 4.64 -3.46 6.41
CA MET A 33 4.41 -2.02 6.27
C MET A 33 4.86 -1.26 7.52
N ASN A 34 4.52 -1.76 8.71
CA ASN A 34 4.92 -1.13 9.97
C ASN A 34 6.44 -1.16 10.18
N MET A 35 7.12 -2.22 9.76
CA MET A 35 8.59 -2.28 9.82
C MET A 35 9.24 -1.24 8.89
N ALA A 36 8.71 -1.05 7.66
CA ALA A 36 9.19 -0.01 6.76
C ALA A 36 8.91 1.40 7.31
N ALA A 37 7.73 1.61 7.90
CA ALA A 37 7.40 2.86 8.58
C ALA A 37 8.33 3.14 9.77
N ALA A 38 8.63 2.13 10.60
CA ALA A 38 9.58 2.29 11.70
C ALA A 38 10.98 2.70 11.19
N ALA A 39 11.43 2.12 10.07
CA ALA A 39 12.70 2.48 9.47
C ALA A 39 12.71 3.91 8.89
N LEU A 40 11.61 4.35 8.28
CA LEU A 40 11.42 5.76 7.86
C LEU A 40 11.42 6.71 9.06
N ALA A 41 10.73 6.35 10.14
CA ALA A 41 10.69 7.15 11.37
C ALA A 41 12.07 7.29 12.02
N ALA A 42 12.87 6.21 12.03
CA ALA A 42 14.24 6.24 12.50
C ALA A 42 15.15 7.17 11.68
N ARG A 43 14.80 7.45 10.41
CA ARG A 43 15.45 8.43 9.53
C ARG A 43 14.89 9.85 9.68
N GLY A 44 13.97 10.09 10.61
CA GLY A 44 13.39 11.41 10.89
C GLY A 44 12.16 11.76 10.05
N HIS A 45 11.60 10.82 9.27
CA HIS A 45 10.35 11.05 8.54
C HIS A 45 9.12 10.78 9.40
N PHE A 46 7.96 11.27 8.95
CA PHE A 46 6.66 10.96 9.54
C PHE A 46 5.86 9.99 8.63
N PRO A 47 5.96 8.67 8.84
CA PRO A 47 5.31 7.70 7.97
C PRO A 47 3.78 7.64 8.21
N VAL A 48 3.01 7.57 7.13
CA VAL A 48 1.56 7.36 7.17
C VAL A 48 1.22 6.10 6.39
N ILE A 49 0.47 5.19 7.02
CA ILE A 49 -0.05 3.97 6.40
C ILE A 49 -1.57 4.08 6.37
N GLY A 50 -2.16 4.11 5.18
CA GLY A 50 -3.60 4.35 5.00
C GLY A 50 -4.48 3.34 5.75
N VAL A 51 -4.12 2.04 5.72
CA VAL A 51 -4.85 1.00 6.48
C VAL A 51 -4.81 1.21 7.99
N ASN A 52 -3.71 1.72 8.56
CA ASN A 52 -3.62 2.02 9.99
C ASN A 52 -4.57 3.16 10.40
N VAL A 53 -4.88 4.08 9.47
CA VAL A 53 -5.82 5.18 9.71
C VAL A 53 -7.26 4.73 9.50
N ALA A 54 -7.53 4.00 8.43
CA ALA A 54 -8.88 3.66 8.01
C ALA A 54 -9.50 2.51 8.82
N LEU A 55 -8.75 1.42 9.06
CA LEU A 55 -9.31 0.20 9.63
C LEU A 55 -9.94 0.40 11.03
N PRO A 56 -9.31 1.10 11.98
CA PRO A 56 -9.92 1.33 13.29
C PRO A 56 -11.24 2.11 13.23
N VAL A 57 -11.37 3.03 12.26
CA VAL A 57 -12.60 3.80 12.05
C VAL A 57 -13.73 2.90 11.54
N LEU A 58 -13.43 2.02 10.58
CA LEU A 58 -14.41 1.06 10.05
C LEU A 58 -14.88 0.08 11.13
N GLN A 59 -13.94 -0.44 11.93
CA GLN A 59 -14.25 -1.33 13.04
C GLN A 59 -15.18 -0.66 14.06
N ALA A 60 -14.89 0.58 14.44
CA ALA A 60 -15.75 1.35 15.36
C ALA A 60 -17.15 1.62 14.77
N ALA A 61 -17.27 1.69 13.44
CA ALA A 61 -18.53 1.86 12.73
C ALA A 61 -19.26 0.53 12.42
N GLY A 62 -18.68 -0.63 12.78
CA GLY A 62 -19.25 -1.94 12.44
C GLY A 62 -19.22 -2.26 10.94
N LEU A 63 -18.27 -1.69 10.19
CA LEU A 63 -18.09 -1.87 8.75
C LEU A 63 -16.94 -2.83 8.45
N ASP A 64 -17.08 -3.61 7.38
CA ASP A 64 -15.99 -4.47 6.88
C ASP A 64 -14.94 -3.69 6.06
N ASP A 65 -13.77 -4.29 5.86
CA ASP A 65 -12.65 -3.67 5.14
C ASP A 65 -12.87 -3.49 3.62
N LYS A 66 -13.97 -4.02 3.07
CA LYS A 66 -14.36 -3.83 1.67
C LYS A 66 -15.24 -2.59 1.51
N HIS A 67 -15.73 -2.02 2.60
CA HIS A 67 -16.55 -0.82 2.57
C HIS A 67 -15.81 0.35 1.88
N PRO A 68 -16.45 1.13 0.99
CA PRO A 68 -15.80 2.21 0.24
C PRO A 68 -15.09 3.27 1.11
N LEU A 69 -15.56 3.43 2.36
CA LEU A 69 -14.94 4.31 3.35
C LEU A 69 -13.47 3.98 3.60
N MET A 70 -13.09 2.69 3.52
CA MET A 70 -11.70 2.24 3.67
C MET A 70 -10.77 3.03 2.76
N MET A 71 -11.07 3.03 1.46
CA MET A 71 -10.25 3.67 0.45
C MET A 71 -10.45 5.18 0.39
N ALA A 72 -11.63 5.68 0.77
CA ALA A 72 -11.85 7.12 0.90
C ALA A 72 -10.93 7.75 1.96
N ILE A 73 -10.80 7.12 3.13
CA ILE A 73 -9.90 7.58 4.20
C ILE A 73 -8.45 7.45 3.74
N SER A 74 -8.05 6.29 3.20
CA SER A 74 -6.70 6.04 2.68
C SER A 74 -6.26 7.13 1.69
N LEU A 75 -7.06 7.38 0.64
CA LEU A 75 -6.72 8.37 -0.38
C LEU A 75 -6.70 9.80 0.16
N ALA A 76 -7.55 10.12 1.14
CA ALA A 76 -7.56 11.44 1.77
C ALA A 76 -6.29 11.72 2.58
N VAL A 77 -5.75 10.73 3.29
CA VAL A 77 -4.48 10.89 4.01
C VAL A 77 -3.29 10.81 3.07
N THR A 78 -3.28 9.89 2.11
CA THR A 78 -2.25 9.80 1.06
C THR A 78 -2.11 11.11 0.30
N GLY A 79 -3.22 11.78 -0.02
CA GLY A 79 -3.19 13.06 -0.73
C GLY A 79 -2.55 14.22 0.04
N ARG A 80 -2.21 14.03 1.32
CA ARG A 80 -1.49 14.99 2.15
C ARG A 80 -0.01 14.65 2.34
N CYS A 81 0.43 13.48 1.89
CA CYS A 81 1.82 13.07 1.99
C CYS A 81 2.69 13.74 0.92
N ASP A 82 3.95 13.98 1.25
CA ASP A 82 4.92 14.59 0.34
C ASP A 82 5.59 13.58 -0.61
N ALA A 83 5.55 12.30 -0.29
CA ALA A 83 6.14 11.21 -1.06
C ALA A 83 5.43 9.87 -0.78
N GLY A 84 5.71 8.86 -1.60
CA GLY A 84 5.26 7.48 -1.36
C GLY A 84 6.41 6.48 -1.37
N LEU A 85 6.36 5.49 -0.47
CA LEU A 85 7.23 4.31 -0.51
C LEU A 85 6.38 3.06 -0.82
N GLN A 86 6.55 2.48 -2.00
CA GLN A 86 5.82 1.30 -2.46
C GLN A 86 6.62 0.02 -2.20
N ILE A 87 6.40 -0.63 -1.05
CA ILE A 87 7.06 -1.91 -0.69
C ILE A 87 6.30 -3.17 -1.17
N GLY A 88 5.23 -2.99 -1.95
CA GLY A 88 4.56 -4.05 -2.68
C GLY A 88 3.30 -3.56 -3.41
N ARG A 89 2.53 -4.50 -3.96
CA ARG A 89 1.41 -4.22 -4.87
C ARG A 89 0.09 -4.71 -4.30
N SER A 90 -0.95 -3.92 -4.51
CA SER A 90 -2.37 -4.24 -4.28
C SER A 90 -3.21 -3.22 -5.04
N PRO A 91 -4.48 -3.49 -5.37
CA PRO A 91 -5.39 -2.48 -5.90
C PRO A 91 -5.48 -1.24 -5.01
N GLY A 92 -5.41 -1.41 -3.68
CA GLY A 92 -5.37 -0.30 -2.72
C GLY A 92 -4.07 0.51 -2.85
N ALA A 93 -2.92 -0.14 -2.73
CA ALA A 93 -1.61 0.51 -2.81
C ALA A 93 -1.39 1.15 -4.19
N ASP A 94 -1.81 0.50 -5.27
CA ASP A 94 -1.70 1.05 -6.63
C ASP A 94 -2.55 2.32 -6.79
N ARG A 95 -3.72 2.39 -6.15
CA ARG A 95 -4.55 3.62 -6.12
C ARG A 95 -3.92 4.73 -5.30
N GLU A 96 -3.33 4.42 -4.15
CA GLU A 96 -2.60 5.40 -3.32
C GLU A 96 -1.39 5.96 -4.07
N ILE A 97 -0.62 5.09 -4.74
CA ILE A 97 0.52 5.51 -5.55
C ILE A 97 0.08 6.30 -6.78
N ALA A 98 -1.01 5.92 -7.44
CA ALA A 98 -1.59 6.71 -8.52
C ALA A 98 -1.98 8.12 -8.02
N ARG A 99 -2.60 8.21 -6.85
CA ARG A 99 -2.98 9.49 -6.23
C ARG A 99 -1.78 10.40 -5.96
N LEU A 100 -0.66 9.85 -5.48
CA LEU A 100 0.58 10.61 -5.27
C LEU A 100 1.19 11.06 -6.60
N ARG A 101 1.18 10.22 -7.63
CA ARG A 101 1.64 10.59 -8.98
C ARG A 101 0.82 11.73 -9.59
N GLU A 102 -0.50 11.69 -9.45
CA GLU A 102 -1.39 12.79 -9.87
C GLU A 102 -1.06 14.13 -9.19
N LEU A 103 -0.55 14.07 -7.96
CA LEU A 103 -0.10 15.22 -7.17
C LEU A 103 1.35 15.63 -7.45
N GLY A 104 2.03 14.98 -8.40
CA GLY A 104 3.44 15.23 -8.70
C GLY A 104 4.40 14.83 -7.58
N ARG A 105 3.99 13.93 -6.67
CA ARG A 105 4.82 13.49 -5.55
C ARG A 105 5.76 12.35 -5.95
N PRO A 106 7.01 12.33 -5.46
CA PRO A 106 7.96 11.27 -5.75
C PRO A 106 7.49 9.94 -5.17
N ILE A 107 7.76 8.87 -5.92
CA ILE A 107 7.48 7.50 -5.54
C ILE A 107 8.79 6.72 -5.48
N TYR A 108 9.06 6.14 -4.33
CA TYR A 108 10.22 5.29 -4.08
C TYR A 108 9.76 3.84 -3.98
N VAL A 109 10.61 2.91 -4.42
CA VAL A 109 10.36 1.46 -4.30
C VAL A 109 11.37 0.77 -3.39
N ARG A 110 12.37 1.53 -2.91
CA ARG A 110 13.38 1.10 -1.95
C ARG A 110 13.48 2.16 -0.86
N LEU A 111 13.69 1.72 0.37
CA LEU A 111 13.83 2.63 1.51
C LEU A 111 15.06 3.53 1.36
N GLU A 112 16.14 2.97 0.81
CA GLU A 112 17.42 3.66 0.63
C GLU A 112 17.37 4.81 -0.38
N ASP A 113 16.35 4.83 -1.25
CA ASP A 113 16.18 5.89 -2.25
C ASP A 113 15.45 7.13 -1.67
N VAL A 114 14.89 7.01 -0.45
CA VAL A 114 14.18 8.11 0.22
C VAL A 114 15.23 9.09 0.79
N PRO A 115 15.23 10.37 0.37
CA PRO A 115 16.18 11.37 0.86
C PRO A 115 15.96 11.65 2.35
N ASP A 116 17.01 11.99 3.10
CA ASP A 116 16.87 12.39 4.50
C ASP A 116 16.08 13.71 4.63
N PRO A 117 15.35 13.95 5.73
CA PRO A 117 14.47 15.11 5.90
C PRO A 117 15.16 16.47 5.78
N ASP A 118 16.47 16.51 6.07
CA ASP A 118 17.30 17.72 6.08
C ASP A 118 18.19 17.87 4.82
N ALA A 119 17.95 17.07 3.78
CA ALA A 119 18.70 17.16 2.51
C ALA A 119 18.22 18.31 1.59
N GLY A 120 17.63 19.38 2.16
CA GLY A 120 17.10 20.55 1.47
C GLY A 120 17.64 21.86 2.02
#